data_AF-A0A4Q7URN8-F1
#
_entry.id   AF-A0A4Q7URN8-F1
#
_cell.length_a   1.000
_cell.length_b   1.000
_cell.length_c   1.000
_cell.angle_alpha   90.00
_cell.angle_beta   90.00
_cell.angle_gamma   90.00
#
_symmetry.space_group_name_H-M   'P 1'
#
loop_
_entity.id
_entity.type
_entity.pdbx_description
1 polymer ?
#
loop_
_entity_poly.entity_id
_entity_poly.type
_entity_poly.pdbx_seq_one_letter_code
_entity_poly.pdbx_strand_id
1 'polypeptide(L)'
;MLAILGVAAAIAIGFATTGTSPAPVATPVAPPAPSTSQLLAQWRDGGGLQHLTTISGDLTSVGEAASRYDVSGMMSACYSLQNDIESAQAFTPVPDVQVQSSWSAALASGARSAAYCVAGAQQLDPDLINMSTTEMNDMTSHLDDATARLNSINGI
;
A
#
# COMPACT_ATOMS: atom_id res chain seq x y z
N MET A 1 83.88 4.31 15.69
CA MET A 1 83.63 5.58 14.96
C MET A 1 82.84 6.47 15.92
N LEU A 2 83.51 7.32 16.72
CA LEU A 2 83.86 8.73 16.48
C LEU A 2 82.67 9.68 16.21
N ALA A 3 82.38 10.53 17.21
CA ALA A 3 81.88 11.94 17.21
C ALA A 3 80.59 12.26 16.41
N ILE A 4 79.75 13.27 16.72
CA ILE A 4 80.03 14.67 17.02
C ILE A 4 78.83 15.29 17.79
N LEU A 5 79.16 16.27 18.65
CA LEU A 5 78.31 17.19 19.40
C LEU A 5 77.29 17.99 18.55
N GLY A 6 76.20 18.44 19.18
CA GLY A 6 75.36 19.52 18.67
C GLY A 6 74.28 19.95 19.67
N VAL A 7 74.63 20.84 20.61
CA VAL A 7 73.67 21.55 21.45
C VAL A 7 73.12 22.73 20.64
N ALA A 8 71.81 22.77 20.45
CA ALA A 8 71.10 23.96 19.97
C ALA A 8 69.94 24.26 20.92
N ALA A 9 70.14 25.22 21.82
CA ALA A 9 69.09 25.81 22.63
C ALA A 9 68.28 26.78 21.75
N ALA A 10 67.04 26.41 21.42
CA ALA A 10 66.10 27.31 20.76
C ALA A 10 65.20 27.96 21.81
N ILE A 11 65.36 29.27 21.99
CA ILE A 11 64.46 30.12 22.78
C ILE A 11 63.18 30.30 21.95
N ALA A 12 62.12 29.56 22.29
CA ALA A 12 60.81 29.75 21.68
C ALA A 12 60.06 30.86 22.44
N ILE A 13 59.91 32.00 21.77
CA ILE A 13 59.09 33.12 22.20
C ILE A 13 57.64 32.66 22.17
N GLY A 14 57.00 32.55 23.34
CA GLY A 14 55.60 32.15 23.46
C GLY A 14 54.66 33.20 22.88
N PHE A 15 54.21 33.02 21.65
CA PHE A 15 53.03 33.71 21.13
C PHE A 15 51.80 32.94 21.62
N ALA A 16 51.05 33.55 22.54
CA ALA A 16 49.73 33.05 22.95
C ALA A 16 48.75 33.20 21.78
N THR A 17 48.64 32.17 20.95
CA THR A 17 47.57 32.06 19.96
C THR A 17 46.27 31.80 20.70
N THR A 18 45.37 32.79 20.75
CA THR A 18 44.00 32.60 21.19
C THR A 18 43.32 31.61 20.24
N GLY A 19 43.34 30.33 20.61
CA GLY A 19 42.62 29.29 19.90
C GLY A 19 41.13 29.51 20.10
N THR A 20 40.49 30.21 19.15
CA THR A 20 39.04 30.08 18.94
C THR A 20 38.79 28.61 18.63
N SER A 21 38.28 27.87 19.62
CA SER A 21 37.73 26.54 19.36
C SER A 21 36.59 26.72 18.36
N PRO A 22 36.60 26.05 17.20
CA PRO A 22 35.47 26.09 16.29
C PRO A 22 34.25 25.61 17.05
N ALA A 23 33.18 26.41 17.05
CA ALA A 23 31.90 26.02 17.63
C ALA A 23 31.48 24.67 17.01
N PRO A 24 30.94 23.73 17.80
CA PRO A 24 30.45 22.47 17.27
C PRO A 24 29.42 22.77 16.19
N VAL A 25 29.72 22.39 14.95
CA VAL A 25 28.79 22.46 13.83
C VAL A 25 27.69 21.46 14.15
N ALA A 26 26.48 21.96 14.42
CA ALA A 26 25.33 21.09 14.61
C ALA A 26 25.13 20.25 13.35
N THR A 27 25.26 18.92 13.47
CA THR A 27 24.89 18.00 12.40
C THR A 27 23.41 18.17 12.08
N PRO A 28 23.03 18.27 10.78
CA PRO A 28 21.62 18.30 10.40
C PRO A 28 20.90 17.07 10.97
N VAL A 29 19.89 17.30 11.80
CA VAL A 29 19.01 16.22 12.28
C VAL A 29 18.22 15.73 11.07
N ALA A 30 18.34 14.45 10.75
CA ALA A 30 17.53 13.84 9.70
C ALA A 30 16.03 14.00 10.02
N PRO A 31 15.17 14.24 9.02
CA PRO A 31 13.73 14.30 9.25
C PRO A 31 13.23 13.03 9.96
N PRO A 32 12.24 13.13 10.86
CA PRO A 32 11.63 11.96 11.45
C PRO A 32 11.03 11.06 10.36
N ALA A 33 11.08 9.74 10.56
CA ALA A 33 10.45 8.78 9.67
C ALA A 33 8.93 9.04 9.57
N PRO A 34 8.30 8.77 8.41
CA PRO A 34 6.87 8.95 8.26
C PRO A 34 6.09 8.00 9.18
N SER A 35 4.96 8.48 9.71
CA SER A 35 4.02 7.66 10.48
C SER A 35 3.25 6.68 9.58
N THR A 36 2.65 5.65 10.16
CA THR A 36 1.76 4.72 9.45
C THR A 36 0.63 5.45 8.72
N SER A 37 0.00 6.44 9.36
CA SER A 37 -1.06 7.24 8.73
C SER A 37 -0.56 8.03 7.52
N GLN A 38 0.68 8.54 7.57
CA GLN A 38 1.29 9.23 6.42
C GLN A 38 1.57 8.26 5.27
N LEU A 39 2.07 7.06 5.55
CA LEU A 39 2.30 6.03 4.54
C LEU A 39 0.98 5.55 3.92
N LEU A 40 -0.06 5.34 4.72
CA LEU A 40 -1.39 4.98 4.22
C LEU A 40 -2.00 6.07 3.34
N ALA A 41 -1.86 7.34 3.72
CA ALA A 41 -2.29 8.46 2.88
C ALA A 41 -1.54 8.48 1.55
N GLN A 42 -0.21 8.28 1.57
CA GLN A 42 0.60 8.22 0.35
C GLN A 42 0.21 7.04 -0.54
N TRP A 43 -0.04 5.85 0.03
CA TRP A 43 -0.51 4.69 -0.71
C TRP A 43 -1.88 4.94 -1.37
N ARG A 44 -2.81 5.50 -0.59
CA ARG A 44 -4.16 5.86 -1.04
C ARG A 44 -4.10 6.85 -2.20
N ASP A 45 -3.36 7.93 -2.02
CA ASP A 45 -3.26 9.04 -2.99
C ASP A 45 -2.40 8.65 -4.20
N GLY A 46 -1.50 7.67 -4.04
CA GLY A 46 -0.64 7.12 -5.10
C GLY A 46 -1.32 6.10 -6.01
N GLY A 47 -2.60 5.79 -5.80
CA GLY A 47 -3.37 4.88 -6.66
C GLY A 47 -4.25 3.90 -5.89
N GLY A 48 -4.02 3.68 -4.59
CA GLY A 48 -4.80 2.74 -3.79
C GLY A 48 -6.30 3.06 -3.77
N LEU A 49 -6.67 4.35 -3.67
CA LEU A 49 -8.08 4.77 -3.70
C LEU A 49 -8.74 4.54 -5.06
N GLN A 50 -7.96 4.66 -6.14
CA GLN A 50 -8.48 4.43 -7.48
C GLN A 50 -8.88 2.95 -7.64
N HIS A 51 -8.03 2.01 -7.23
CA HIS A 51 -8.36 0.59 -7.25
C HIS A 51 -9.61 0.26 -6.42
N LEU A 52 -9.72 0.82 -5.21
CA LEU A 52 -10.91 0.67 -4.37
C LEU A 52 -12.18 1.18 -5.06
N THR A 53 -12.09 2.36 -5.68
CA THR A 53 -13.23 3.00 -6.35
C THR A 53 -13.66 2.23 -7.59
N THR A 54 -12.71 1.80 -8.42
CA THR A 54 -13.01 1.04 -9.64
C THR A 54 -13.68 -0.29 -9.30
N ILE A 55 -13.09 -1.07 -8.39
CA ILE A 55 -13.66 -2.35 -7.94
C ILE A 55 -15.07 -2.16 -7.37
N SER A 56 -15.29 -1.12 -6.56
CA SER A 56 -16.62 -0.83 -6.02
C SER A 56 -17.64 -0.47 -7.12
N GLY A 57 -17.18 0.24 -8.17
CA GLY A 57 -17.98 0.55 -9.36
C GLY A 57 -18.31 -0.70 -10.18
N ASP A 58 -17.37 -1.63 -10.32
CA ASP A 58 -17.60 -2.89 -11.02
C ASP A 58 -18.61 -3.77 -10.28
N LEU A 59 -18.47 -3.92 -8.95
CA LEU A 59 -19.43 -4.65 -8.12
C LEU A 59 -20.85 -4.08 -8.26
N THR A 60 -20.96 -2.74 -8.27
CA THR A 60 -22.24 -2.05 -8.52
C THR A 60 -22.77 -2.39 -9.91
N SER A 61 -21.92 -2.36 -10.93
CA SER A 61 -22.28 -2.67 -12.31
C SER A 61 -22.75 -4.12 -12.49
N VAL A 62 -22.13 -5.07 -11.80
CA VAL A 62 -22.57 -6.48 -11.78
C VAL A 62 -23.96 -6.59 -11.15
N GLY A 63 -24.16 -6.01 -9.97
CA GLY A 63 -25.45 -6.04 -9.27
C GLY A 63 -26.57 -5.39 -10.08
N GLU A 64 -26.28 -4.26 -10.73
CA GLU A 64 -27.21 -3.58 -11.62
C GLU A 64 -27.58 -4.43 -12.85
N ALA A 65 -26.59 -5.02 -13.54
CA ALA A 65 -26.84 -5.87 -14.69
C ALA A 65 -27.67 -7.11 -14.33
N ALA A 66 -27.35 -7.74 -13.20
CA ALA A 66 -28.12 -8.85 -12.65
C ALA A 66 -29.58 -8.44 -12.37
N SER A 67 -29.81 -7.27 -11.77
CA SER A 67 -31.17 -6.77 -11.47
C SER A 67 -32.02 -6.52 -12.72
N ARG A 68 -31.37 -6.20 -13.85
CA ARG A 68 -32.01 -5.94 -15.15
C ARG A 68 -32.14 -7.21 -16.00
N TYR A 69 -31.70 -8.36 -15.52
CA TYR A 69 -31.55 -9.59 -16.31
C TYR A 69 -30.73 -9.38 -17.60
N ASP A 70 -29.78 -8.45 -17.56
CA ASP A 70 -28.93 -8.09 -18.69
C ASP A 70 -27.69 -8.99 -18.70
N VAL A 71 -27.81 -10.15 -19.35
CA VAL A 71 -26.74 -11.15 -19.42
C VAL A 71 -25.48 -10.59 -20.10
N SER A 72 -25.63 -9.74 -21.12
CA SER A 72 -24.50 -9.12 -21.81
C SER A 72 -23.80 -8.09 -20.92
N GLY A 73 -24.58 -7.24 -20.23
CA GLY A 73 -24.07 -6.29 -19.25
C GLY A 73 -23.36 -7.00 -18.10
N MET A 74 -23.90 -8.12 -17.62
CA MET A 74 -23.31 -8.91 -16.53
C MET A 74 -21.96 -9.50 -16.94
N MET A 75 -21.85 -10.08 -18.15
CA MET A 75 -20.56 -10.54 -18.66
C MET A 75 -19.54 -9.41 -18.74
N SER A 76 -19.92 -8.27 -19.31
CA SER A 76 -19.03 -7.10 -19.43
C SER A 76 -18.56 -6.60 -18.06
N ALA A 77 -19.47 -6.49 -17.10
CA ALA A 77 -19.15 -6.05 -15.75
C ALA A 77 -18.23 -7.04 -15.01
N CYS A 78 -18.45 -8.35 -15.17
CA CYS A 78 -17.62 -9.35 -14.53
C CYS A 78 -16.21 -9.45 -15.13
N TYR A 79 -16.06 -9.20 -16.44
CA TYR A 79 -14.72 -9.03 -17.03
C TYR A 79 -14.01 -7.77 -16.54
N SER A 80 -14.73 -6.65 -16.40
CA SER A 80 -14.19 -5.41 -15.83
C SER A 80 -13.65 -5.67 -14.42
N LEU A 81 -14.50 -6.23 -13.56
CA LEU A 81 -14.15 -6.61 -12.19
C LEU A 81 -12.90 -7.49 -12.14
N GLN A 82 -12.81 -8.50 -13.01
CA GLN A 82 -11.64 -9.38 -13.06
C GLN A 82 -10.35 -8.60 -13.35
N ASN A 83 -10.36 -7.75 -14.39
CA ASN A 83 -9.19 -6.98 -14.80
C ASN A 83 -8.75 -5.97 -13.72
N ASP A 84 -9.71 -5.33 -13.06
CA ASP A 84 -9.42 -4.33 -12.02
C ASP A 84 -8.94 -4.98 -10.72
N ILE A 85 -9.41 -6.19 -10.40
CA ILE A 85 -8.86 -7.00 -9.32
C ILE A 85 -7.43 -7.44 -9.64
N GLU A 86 -7.15 -7.93 -10.85
CA GLU A 86 -5.79 -8.31 -11.26
C GLU A 86 -4.83 -7.11 -11.17
N SER A 87 -5.29 -5.94 -11.61
CA SER A 87 -4.54 -4.68 -11.51
C SER A 87 -4.29 -4.28 -10.05
N ALA A 88 -5.28 -4.42 -9.18
CA ALA A 88 -5.17 -4.12 -7.76
C ALA A 88 -4.26 -5.11 -7.01
N GLN A 89 -4.23 -6.38 -7.40
CA GLN A 89 -3.33 -7.39 -6.85
C GLN A 89 -1.87 -7.11 -7.22
N ALA A 90 -1.63 -6.56 -8.42
CA ALA A 90 -0.31 -6.17 -8.88
C ALA A 90 0.16 -4.81 -8.33
N PHE A 91 -0.73 -4.04 -7.69
CA PHE A 91 -0.40 -2.75 -7.12
C PHE A 91 0.47 -2.86 -5.86
N THR A 92 1.05 -1.74 -5.44
CA THR A 92 1.87 -1.70 -4.23
C THR A 92 1.04 -2.14 -3.02
N PRO A 93 1.57 -3.03 -2.15
CA PRO A 93 0.86 -3.45 -0.94
C PRO A 93 0.50 -2.29 -0.02
N VAL A 94 -0.61 -2.43 0.71
CA VAL A 94 -1.01 -1.48 1.74
C VAL A 94 0.06 -1.45 2.85
N PRO A 95 0.53 -0.27 3.28
CA PRO A 95 1.60 -0.13 4.27
C PRO A 95 1.11 -0.31 5.73
N ASP A 96 0.23 -1.28 5.97
CA ASP A 96 -0.13 -1.82 7.29
C ASP A 96 -0.42 -3.31 7.11
N VAL A 97 0.21 -4.16 7.93
CA VAL A 97 0.16 -5.63 7.76
C VAL A 97 -1.25 -6.19 7.91
N GLN A 98 -2.05 -5.63 8.82
CA GLN A 98 -3.42 -6.12 9.06
C GLN A 98 -4.34 -5.66 7.93
N VAL A 99 -4.25 -4.39 7.52
CA VAL A 99 -5.02 -3.90 6.37
C VAL A 99 -4.63 -4.67 5.11
N GLN A 100 -3.35 -4.91 4.88
CA GLN A 100 -2.88 -5.67 3.72
C GLN A 100 -3.38 -7.11 3.71
N SER A 101 -3.40 -7.78 4.87
CA SER A 101 -3.94 -9.13 4.97
C SER A 101 -5.40 -9.17 4.52
N SER A 102 -6.24 -8.32 5.09
CA SER A 102 -7.66 -8.22 4.73
C SER A 102 -7.86 -7.77 3.28
N TRP A 103 -7.10 -6.78 2.80
CA TRP A 103 -7.14 -6.34 1.40
C TRP A 103 -6.79 -7.47 0.43
N SER A 104 -5.72 -8.22 0.69
CA SER A 104 -5.31 -9.33 -0.17
C SER A 104 -6.33 -10.47 -0.17
N ALA A 105 -6.95 -10.75 0.97
CA ALA A 105 -8.03 -11.74 1.07
C ALA A 105 -9.28 -11.29 0.30
N ALA A 106 -9.65 -10.01 0.40
CA ALA A 106 -10.74 -9.42 -0.38
C ALA A 106 -10.49 -9.57 -1.88
N LEU A 107 -9.30 -9.23 -2.36
CA LEU A 107 -8.94 -9.37 -3.77
C LEU A 107 -8.92 -10.84 -4.23
N ALA A 108 -8.52 -11.77 -3.36
CA ALA A 108 -8.55 -13.20 -3.70
C ALA A 108 -9.99 -13.73 -3.84
N SER A 109 -10.89 -13.36 -2.92
CA SER A 109 -12.32 -13.70 -3.02
C SER A 109 -12.97 -13.02 -4.23
N GLY A 110 -12.67 -11.74 -4.46
CA GLY A 110 -13.12 -11.03 -5.64
C GLY A 110 -12.68 -11.69 -6.96
N ALA A 111 -11.44 -12.19 -7.04
CA ALA A 111 -10.95 -12.90 -8.23
C ALA A 111 -11.74 -14.19 -8.49
N ARG A 112 -12.01 -14.99 -7.44
CA ARG A 112 -12.87 -16.18 -7.55
C ARG A 112 -14.29 -15.80 -7.95
N SER A 113 -14.84 -14.76 -7.33
CA SER A 113 -16.15 -14.21 -7.67
C SER A 113 -16.26 -13.84 -9.14
N ALA A 114 -15.31 -13.07 -9.68
CA ALA A 114 -15.32 -12.64 -11.06
C ALA A 114 -15.23 -13.83 -12.02
N ALA A 115 -14.36 -14.80 -11.72
CA ALA A 115 -14.23 -16.03 -12.52
C ALA A 115 -15.54 -16.84 -12.55
N TYR A 116 -16.19 -17.03 -11.39
CA TYR A 116 -17.49 -17.71 -11.32
C TYR A 116 -18.59 -16.91 -12.01
N CYS A 117 -18.59 -15.58 -11.92
CA CYS A 117 -19.57 -14.75 -12.61
C CYS A 117 -19.43 -14.89 -14.13
N VAL A 118 -18.22 -14.76 -14.67
CA VAL A 118 -17.96 -14.91 -16.10
C VAL A 118 -18.41 -16.29 -16.58
N ALA A 119 -18.02 -17.35 -15.86
CA ALA A 119 -18.38 -18.71 -16.21
C ALA A 119 -19.89 -18.97 -16.11
N GLY A 120 -20.55 -18.46 -15.06
CA GLY A 120 -21.99 -18.59 -14.85
C GLY A 120 -22.82 -17.82 -15.87
N ALA A 121 -22.37 -16.61 -16.25
CA ALA A 121 -23.03 -15.80 -17.28
C ALA A 121 -22.93 -16.45 -18.67
N GLN A 122 -21.78 -17.05 -19.01
CA GLN A 122 -21.58 -17.74 -20.30
C GLN A 122 -22.37 -19.04 -20.39
N GLN A 123 -22.41 -19.83 -19.32
CA GLN A 123 -23.06 -21.14 -19.30
C GLN A 123 -24.55 -21.07 -18.92
N LEU A 124 -25.03 -19.88 -18.53
CA LEU A 124 -26.35 -19.69 -17.90
C LEU A 124 -26.54 -20.63 -16.70
N ASP A 125 -25.47 -20.79 -15.91
CA ASP A 125 -25.40 -21.71 -14.78
C ASP A 125 -25.67 -20.96 -13.47
N PRO A 126 -26.83 -21.18 -12.83
CA PRO A 126 -27.20 -20.49 -11.60
C PRO A 126 -26.32 -20.89 -10.40
N ASP A 127 -25.73 -22.09 -10.39
CA ASP A 127 -24.86 -22.53 -9.29
C ASP A 127 -23.55 -21.74 -9.31
N LEU A 128 -22.98 -21.50 -10.49
CA LEU A 128 -21.81 -20.63 -10.65
C LEU A 128 -22.11 -19.18 -10.26
N ILE A 129 -23.29 -18.66 -10.60
CA ILE A 129 -23.70 -17.32 -10.13
C ILE A 129 -23.83 -17.27 -8.60
N ASN A 130 -24.36 -18.33 -7.98
CA ASN A 130 -24.44 -18.42 -6.52
C ASN A 130 -23.06 -18.53 -5.86
N MET A 131 -22.12 -19.25 -6.46
CA MET A 131 -20.71 -19.27 -6.01
C MET A 131 -20.07 -17.88 -6.14
N SER A 132 -20.33 -17.16 -7.23
CA SER A 132 -19.89 -15.79 -7.41
C SER A 132 -20.40 -14.88 -6.28
N THR A 133 -21.70 -14.96 -5.96
CA THR A 133 -22.31 -14.17 -4.88
C THR A 133 -21.72 -14.51 -3.51
N THR A 134 -21.43 -15.80 -3.25
CA THR A 134 -20.78 -16.23 -2.01
C THR A 134 -19.40 -15.56 -1.86
N GLU A 135 -18.60 -15.61 -2.92
CA GLU A 135 -17.26 -14.99 -2.93
C GLU A 135 -17.31 -13.46 -2.89
N MET A 136 -18.36 -12.82 -3.43
CA MET A 136 -18.60 -11.38 -3.24
C MET A 136 -18.87 -11.03 -1.77
N ASN A 137 -19.66 -11.85 -1.07
CA ASN A 137 -19.90 -11.62 0.36
C ASN A 137 -18.61 -11.76 1.18
N ASP A 138 -17.78 -12.76 0.87
CA ASP A 138 -16.46 -12.92 1.50
C ASP A 138 -15.54 -11.74 1.21
N MET A 139 -15.55 -11.25 -0.04
CA MET A 139 -14.83 -10.04 -0.43
C MET A 139 -15.26 -8.83 0.41
N THR A 140 -16.57 -8.59 0.53
CA THR A 140 -17.11 -7.49 1.36
C THR A 140 -16.72 -7.64 2.83
N SER A 141 -16.81 -8.85 3.39
CA SER A 141 -16.40 -9.11 4.78
C SER A 141 -14.94 -8.75 5.03
N HIS A 142 -14.05 -9.08 4.09
CA HIS A 142 -12.64 -8.71 4.20
C HIS A 142 -12.39 -7.21 4.04
N LEU A 143 -13.17 -6.51 3.20
CA LEU A 143 -13.12 -5.05 3.11
C LEU A 143 -13.61 -4.37 4.39
N ASP A 144 -14.60 -4.93 5.07
CA ASP A 144 -15.06 -4.46 6.38
C ASP A 144 -13.96 -4.60 7.44
N ASP A 145 -13.25 -5.74 7.47
CA ASP A 145 -12.11 -5.94 8.37
C ASP A 145 -10.98 -4.93 8.10
N ALA A 146 -10.67 -4.67 6.82
CA ALA A 146 -9.68 -3.67 6.42
C ALA A 146 -10.11 -2.27 6.88
N THR A 147 -11.39 -1.93 6.72
CA THR A 147 -11.97 -0.64 7.12
C THR A 147 -11.95 -0.46 8.64
N ALA A 148 -12.32 -1.48 9.40
CA ALA A 148 -12.26 -1.47 10.86
C ALA A 148 -10.83 -1.20 11.36
N ARG A 149 -9.83 -1.83 10.72
CA ARG A 149 -8.42 -1.57 11.02
C ARG A 149 -8.03 -0.13 10.69
N LEU A 150 -8.39 0.39 9.52
CA LEU A 150 -8.09 1.77 9.12
C LEU A 150 -8.70 2.80 10.10
N ASN A 151 -9.93 2.58 10.54
CA ASN A 151 -10.61 3.42 11.53
C ASN A 151 -9.83 3.43 12.86
N SER A 152 -9.39 2.27 13.33
CA SER A 152 -8.56 2.16 14.55
C SER A 152 -7.23 2.94 14.47
N ILE A 153 -6.61 3.00 13.27
CA ILE A 153 -5.37 3.75 13.04
C ILE A 153 -5.62 5.26 13.08
N ASN A 154 -6.79 5.70 12.60
CA ASN A 154 -7.18 7.11 12.56
C ASN A 154 -7.84 7.59 13.86
N GLY A 155 -8.12 6.69 14.81
CA GLY A 155 -8.76 7.00 16.09
C GLY A 155 -10.23 7.38 15.96
N ILE A 156 -10.92 6.81 14.95
CA ILE A 156 -12.35 6.99 14.66
C ILE A 156 -13.04 5.64 14.92
#